data_AF-A0A925VSW2-F1
#
_entry.id   AF-A0A925VSW2-F1
#
_cell.length_a   1.000
_cell.length_b   1.000
_cell.length_c   1.000
_cell.angle_alpha   90.00
_cell.angle_beta   90.00
_cell.angle_gamma   90.00
#
_symmetry.space_group_name_H-M   'P 1'
#
loop_
_entity.id
_entity.type
_entity.pdbx_description
1 polymer ?
#
loop_
_entity_poly.entity_id
_entity_poly.type
_entity_poly.pdbx_seq_one_letter_code
_entity_poly.pdbx_strand_id
1 'polypeptide(L)'
;AYEYRLQDYVQKLDDEIYVNLNLEQSYAHDKIDAAKRRLPRVNEYAHQNRTRTELEIPAGYDVEYLPALAESRDPLFGFRIRYERQGNKIVQDKELYINYLLLQPQQFGQWNAGIDKLNAAYRETVIFKKKRV
;
A
#
# COMPACT_ATOMS: atom_id res chain seq x y z
N ALA A 1 -8.09 -21.85 -17.42
CA ALA A 1 -7.19 -21.18 -16.46
C ALA A 1 -7.28 -19.69 -16.72
N TYR A 2 -7.45 -18.88 -15.67
CA TYR A 2 -7.44 -17.42 -15.79
C TYR A 2 -6.00 -16.93 -15.65
N GLU A 3 -5.53 -16.15 -16.62
CA GLU A 3 -4.20 -15.58 -16.63
C GLU A 3 -4.32 -14.06 -16.52
N TYR A 4 -3.77 -13.49 -15.43
CA TYR A 4 -3.73 -12.05 -15.19
C TYR A 4 -2.29 -11.56 -15.38
N ARG A 5 -2.10 -10.53 -16.20
CA ARG A 5 -0.78 -9.95 -16.49
C ARG A 5 -0.77 -8.47 -16.13
N LEU A 6 0.19 -8.09 -15.28
CA LEU A 6 0.53 -6.69 -15.01
C LEU A 6 1.61 -6.27 -16.02
N GLN A 7 1.21 -5.53 -17.06
CA GLN A 7 2.17 -5.03 -18.06
C GLN A 7 3.08 -3.97 -17.45
N ASP A 8 4.38 -4.04 -17.78
CA ASP A 8 5.41 -3.04 -17.43
C ASP A 8 5.53 -2.68 -15.95
N TYR A 9 5.11 -3.59 -15.06
CA TYR A 9 5.05 -3.35 -13.62
C TYR A 9 6.40 -3.51 -12.89
N VAL A 10 7.42 -3.97 -13.61
CA VAL A 10 8.78 -4.12 -13.12
C VAL A 10 9.67 -3.14 -13.87
N GLN A 11 10.36 -2.28 -13.13
CA GLN A 11 11.37 -1.39 -13.70
C GLN A 11 12.75 -1.98 -13.46
N LYS A 12 13.55 -2.10 -14.52
CA LYS A 12 14.93 -2.54 -14.44
C LYS A 12 15.85 -1.40 -14.87
N LEU A 13 16.81 -1.07 -14.02
CA LEU A 13 17.83 -0.06 -14.29
C LEU A 13 19.20 -0.66 -13.95
N ASP A 14 20.06 -0.83 -14.97
CA ASP A 14 21.35 -1.50 -14.84
C ASP A 14 21.24 -2.88 -14.15
N ASP A 15 21.83 -2.98 -12.96
CA ASP A 15 21.86 -4.18 -12.12
C ASP A 15 20.75 -4.21 -11.04
N GLU A 16 19.81 -3.25 -11.08
CA GLU A 16 18.73 -3.12 -10.10
C GLU A 16 17.35 -3.39 -10.70
N ILE A 17 16.49 -4.03 -9.91
CA ILE A 17 15.08 -4.28 -10.21
C ILE A 17 14.22 -3.62 -9.13
N TYR A 18 13.22 -2.87 -9.57
CA TYR A 18 12.27 -2.12 -8.75
C TYR A 18 10.87 -2.74 -8.91
N VAL A 19 10.27 -3.18 -7.80
CA VAL A 19 8.92 -3.78 -7.78
C VAL A 19 8.07 -3.22 -6.64
N ASN A 20 6.94 -2.60 -6.96
CA ASN A 20 5.99 -2.10 -5.96
C ASN A 20 4.97 -3.17 -5.60
N LEU A 21 5.01 -3.73 -4.40
CA LEU A 21 4.07 -4.80 -4.02
C LEU A 21 2.67 -4.29 -3.63
N ASN A 22 2.42 -2.98 -3.62
CA ASN A 22 1.07 -2.42 -3.46
C ASN A 22 0.27 -2.50 -4.77
N LEU A 23 -0.02 -3.74 -5.21
CA LEU A 23 -0.76 -4.01 -6.45
C LEU A 23 -2.14 -3.34 -6.47
N GLU A 24 -2.81 -3.35 -5.32
CA GLU A 24 -4.07 -2.65 -5.09
C GLU A 24 -3.82 -1.44 -4.18
N GLN A 25 -4.20 -0.26 -4.65
CA GLN A 25 -4.04 1.01 -3.94
C GLN A 25 -5.40 1.59 -3.54
N SER A 26 -6.18 0.79 -2.80
CA SER A 26 -7.50 1.21 -2.31
C SER A 26 -7.43 2.54 -1.58
N TYR A 27 -8.39 3.43 -1.85
CA TYR A 27 -8.48 4.78 -1.28
C TYR A 27 -7.41 5.79 -1.73
N ALA A 28 -6.51 5.45 -2.67
CA ALA A 28 -5.44 6.36 -3.08
C ALA A 28 -5.93 7.71 -3.62
N HIS A 29 -7.11 7.72 -4.23
CA HIS A 29 -7.74 8.91 -4.79
C HIS A 29 -8.92 9.42 -3.95
N ASP A 30 -9.06 8.95 -2.70
CA ASP A 30 -10.25 9.17 -1.89
C ASP A 30 -10.16 10.42 -0.98
N LYS A 31 -9.27 11.36 -1.32
CA LYS A 31 -9.20 12.66 -0.64
C LYS A 31 -10.48 13.46 -0.87
N ILE A 32 -10.97 14.08 0.18
CA ILE A 32 -12.17 14.91 0.15
C ILE A 32 -11.75 16.37 0.05
N ASP A 33 -12.29 17.11 -0.93
CA ASP A 33 -12.17 18.57 -0.97
C ASP A 33 -13.01 19.19 0.15
N ALA A 34 -12.38 19.38 1.31
CA ALA A 34 -13.03 19.96 2.50
C ALA A 34 -13.46 21.42 2.29
N ALA A 35 -12.86 22.13 1.32
CA ALA A 35 -13.26 23.49 0.99
C ALA A 35 -14.58 23.53 0.23
N LYS A 36 -14.96 22.47 -0.49
CA LYS A 36 -16.22 22.38 -1.25
C LYS A 36 -17.28 21.52 -0.60
N ARG A 37 -16.92 20.37 -0.02
CA ARG A 37 -17.90 19.44 0.53
C ARG A 37 -18.43 19.92 1.88
N ARG A 38 -19.75 20.09 1.98
CA ARG A 38 -20.45 20.51 3.21
C ARG A 38 -21.29 19.41 3.86
N LEU A 39 -21.64 18.37 3.10
CA LEU A 39 -22.43 17.25 3.59
C LEU A 39 -21.53 16.09 4.04
N PRO A 40 -21.93 15.33 5.08
CA PRO A 40 -21.22 14.13 5.50
C PRO A 40 -21.03 13.11 4.37
N ARG A 41 -20.02 12.24 4.48
CA ARG A 41 -19.88 11.07 3.59
C ARG A 41 -20.42 9.83 4.30
N VAL A 42 -21.31 9.11 3.63
CA VAL A 42 -21.84 7.83 4.12
C VAL A 42 -20.93 6.70 3.64
N ASN A 43 -20.74 5.71 4.49
CA ASN A 43 -20.13 4.44 4.15
C ASN A 43 -21.07 3.33 4.63
N GLU A 44 -21.34 2.34 3.78
CA GLU A 44 -22.40 1.35 4.01
C GLU A 44 -22.10 0.46 5.23
N TYR A 45 -20.83 0.13 5.44
CA TYR A 45 -20.40 -0.75 6.51
C TYR A 45 -18.95 -0.45 6.92
N ALA A 46 -18.69 -0.59 8.22
CA ALA A 46 -17.31 -0.69 8.71
C ALA A 46 -16.71 -2.01 8.22
N HIS A 47 -15.46 -1.98 7.76
CA HIS A 47 -14.77 -3.17 7.28
C HIS A 47 -13.28 -3.09 7.52
N GLN A 48 -12.67 -4.26 7.41
CA GLN A 48 -11.24 -4.45 7.47
C GLN A 48 -10.82 -5.38 6.32
N ASN A 49 -9.84 -4.94 5.55
CA ASN A 49 -9.26 -5.70 4.46
C ASN A 49 -7.84 -6.10 4.84
N ARG A 50 -7.52 -7.38 4.64
CA ARG A 50 -6.17 -7.93 4.80
C ARG A 50 -5.75 -8.57 3.49
N THR A 51 -4.61 -8.14 2.98
CA THR A 51 -4.03 -8.63 1.74
C THR A 51 -2.60 -9.10 2.03
N ARG A 52 -2.26 -10.28 1.52
CA ARG A 52 -0.91 -10.81 1.55
C ARG A 52 -0.40 -10.96 0.11
N THR A 53 0.75 -10.39 -0.17
CA THR A 53 1.42 -10.49 -1.48
C THR A 53 2.78 -11.13 -1.29
N GLU A 54 3.08 -12.16 -2.08
CA GLU A 54 4.38 -12.85 -2.04
C GLU A 54 5.09 -12.65 -3.37
N LEU A 55 6.36 -12.26 -3.30
CA LEU A 55 7.24 -12.14 -4.46
C LEU A 55 8.46 -13.04 -4.26
N GLU A 56 8.68 -13.97 -5.19
CA GLU A 56 9.93 -14.72 -5.24
C GLU A 56 11.07 -13.80 -5.65
N ILE A 57 12.19 -13.86 -4.91
CA ILE A 57 13.38 -13.09 -5.22
C ILE A 57 13.91 -13.54 -6.59
N PRO A 58 14.07 -12.64 -7.57
CA PRO A 58 14.55 -12.99 -8.90
C PRO A 58 15.91 -13.71 -8.85
N ALA A 59 16.07 -14.74 -9.67
CA ALA A 59 17.31 -15.51 -9.74
C ALA A 59 18.51 -14.61 -10.08
N GLY A 60 19.58 -14.73 -9.30
CA GLY A 60 20.80 -13.91 -9.47
C GLY A 60 20.75 -12.53 -8.78
N TYR A 61 19.69 -12.21 -8.05
CA TYR A 61 19.58 -10.97 -7.27
C TYR A 61 19.56 -11.23 -5.76
N ASP A 62 19.91 -10.21 -4.99
CA ASP A 62 19.64 -10.10 -3.56
C ASP A 62 18.80 -8.84 -3.27
N VAL A 63 18.27 -8.73 -2.05
CA VAL A 63 17.46 -7.59 -1.63
C VAL A 63 18.39 -6.45 -1.24
N GLU A 64 18.35 -5.34 -2.00
CA GLU A 64 19.09 -4.12 -1.67
C GLU A 64 18.29 -3.24 -0.71
N TYR A 65 16.99 -3.14 -0.95
CA TYR A 65 16.09 -2.34 -0.14
C TYR A 65 14.76 -3.05 0.09
N LEU A 66 14.35 -3.06 1.36
CA LEU A 66 13.05 -3.52 1.80
C LEU A 66 12.37 -2.37 2.55
N PRO A 67 11.15 -1.96 2.16
CA PRO A 67 10.47 -0.88 2.86
C PRO A 67 10.25 -1.19 4.34
N ALA A 68 10.39 -0.16 5.17
CA ALA A 68 10.09 -0.27 6.60
C ALA A 68 8.58 -0.45 6.85
N LEU A 69 8.21 -0.81 8.08
CA LEU A 69 6.81 -0.81 8.52
C LEU A 69 6.21 0.58 8.36
N ALA A 70 5.14 0.69 7.56
CA ALA A 70 4.34 1.90 7.47
C ALA A 70 2.99 1.65 8.18
N GLU A 71 2.67 2.45 9.19
CA GLU A 71 1.39 2.36 9.87
C GLU A 71 0.83 3.71 10.30
N SER A 72 -0.50 3.79 10.32
CA SER A 72 -1.24 4.89 10.91
C SER A 72 -2.52 4.32 11.51
N ARG A 73 -2.79 4.66 12.77
CA ARG A 73 -4.00 4.22 13.49
C ARG A 73 -4.78 5.43 13.93
N ASP A 74 -6.07 5.41 13.62
CA ASP A 74 -7.05 6.39 14.03
C ASP A 74 -8.42 5.72 14.26
N PRO A 75 -9.31 6.24 15.12
CA PRO A 75 -10.63 5.63 15.33
C PRO A 75 -11.45 5.41 14.06
N LEU A 76 -11.28 6.23 13.01
CA LEU A 76 -12.10 6.18 11.79
C LEU A 76 -11.48 5.35 10.66
N PHE A 77 -10.16 5.35 10.56
CA PHE A 77 -9.41 4.75 9.45
C PHE A 77 -7.99 4.44 9.89
N GLY A 78 -7.43 3.36 9.40
CA GLY A 78 -6.01 3.11 9.58
C GLY A 78 -5.50 2.04 8.65
N PHE A 79 -4.18 1.93 8.62
CA PHE A 79 -3.49 0.95 7.83
C PHE A 79 -2.21 0.49 8.53
N ARG A 80 -1.75 -0.70 8.12
CA ARG A 80 -0.47 -1.28 8.48
C ARG A 80 0.06 -2.06 7.28
N ILE A 81 1.22 -1.68 6.77
CA ILE A 81 1.89 -2.35 5.64
C ILE A 81 3.29 -2.75 6.11
N ARG A 82 3.54 -4.06 6.13
CA ARG A 82 4.82 -4.65 6.56
C ARG A 82 5.41 -5.48 5.43
N TYR A 83 6.72 -5.42 5.31
CA TYR A 83 7.50 -6.25 4.40
C TYR A 83 8.48 -7.11 5.17
N GLU A 84 8.60 -8.38 4.79
CA GLU A 84 9.51 -9.33 5.43
C GLU A 84 10.13 -10.27 4.39
N ARG A 85 11.40 -10.62 4.60
CA ARG A 85 12.02 -11.72 3.85
C ARG A 85 11.72 -13.04 4.55
N GLN A 86 11.09 -13.97 3.83
CA GLN A 86 10.84 -15.34 4.28
C GLN A 86 11.52 -16.30 3.30
N GLY A 87 12.75 -16.71 3.62
CA GLY A 87 13.56 -17.56 2.74
C GLY A 87 13.92 -16.85 1.42
N ASN A 88 13.42 -17.41 0.30
CA ASN A 88 13.59 -16.88 -1.05
C ASN A 88 12.45 -15.94 -1.49
N LYS A 89 11.58 -15.51 -0.56
CA LYS A 89 10.44 -14.64 -0.85
C LYS A 89 10.50 -13.33 -0.07
N ILE A 90 9.93 -12.29 -0.65
CA ILE A 90 9.45 -11.11 0.04
C ILE A 90 7.95 -11.26 0.25
N VAL A 91 7.51 -11.12 1.50
CA VAL A 91 6.10 -11.14 1.89
C VAL A 91 5.69 -9.73 2.30
N GLN A 92 4.68 -9.18 1.65
CA GLN A 92 3.98 -7.98 2.08
C GLN A 92 2.67 -8.40 2.76
N ASP A 93 2.48 -7.98 4.01
CA ASP A 93 1.20 -8.03 4.69
C ASP A 93 0.65 -6.61 4.82
N LYS A 94 -0.53 -6.39 4.24
CA LYS A 94 -1.23 -5.11 4.21
C LYS A 94 -2.60 -5.25 4.87
N GLU A 95 -2.84 -4.40 5.86
CA GLU A 95 -4.11 -4.29 6.57
C GLU A 95 -4.63 -2.86 6.43
N LEU A 96 -5.90 -2.71 6.08
CA LEU A 96 -6.62 -1.43 6.10
C LEU A 96 -7.95 -1.62 6.81
N TYR A 97 -8.40 -0.62 7.55
CA TYR A 97 -9.75 -0.61 8.09
C TYR A 97 -10.43 0.73 7.88
N ILE A 98 -11.74 0.67 7.68
CA ILE A 98 -12.67 1.80 7.68
C ILE A 98 -13.66 1.53 8.82
N ASN A 99 -13.73 2.46 9.77
CA ASN A 99 -14.54 2.34 10.97
C ASN A 99 -15.42 3.59 11.18
N TYR A 100 -16.14 3.97 10.13
CA TYR A 100 -17.21 4.95 10.21
C TYR A 100 -18.35 4.55 9.27
N LEU A 101 -19.58 4.89 9.65
CA LEU A 101 -20.76 4.86 8.76
C LEU A 101 -21.10 6.25 8.22
N LEU A 102 -20.78 7.29 9.00
CA LEU A 102 -21.01 8.68 8.65
C LEU A 102 -19.78 9.51 9.02
N LEU A 103 -19.03 9.96 8.02
CA LEU A 103 -17.88 10.83 8.18
C LEU A 103 -18.33 12.30 8.11
N GLN A 104 -18.25 12.99 9.24
CA GLN A 104 -18.68 14.38 9.37
C GLN A 104 -17.69 15.34 8.69
N PRO A 105 -18.13 16.52 8.22
CA PRO A 105 -17.26 17.50 7.57
C PRO A 105 -16.02 17.88 8.39
N GLN A 106 -16.16 17.96 9.73
CA GLN A 106 -15.06 18.29 10.64
C GLN A 106 -13.98 17.19 10.66
N GLN A 107 -14.29 15.97 10.24
CA GLN A 107 -13.39 14.82 10.21
C GLN A 107 -12.66 14.69 8.85
N PHE A 108 -13.00 15.49 7.83
CA PHE A 108 -12.37 15.40 6.51
C PHE A 108 -10.87 15.70 6.54
N GLY A 109 -10.42 16.59 7.42
CA GLY A 109 -8.99 16.88 7.58
C GLY A 109 -8.21 15.65 8.07
N GLN A 110 -8.72 14.98 9.10
CA GLN A 110 -8.15 13.75 9.66
C GLN A 110 -8.16 12.61 8.64
N TRP A 111 -9.26 12.43 7.92
CA TRP A 111 -9.38 11.49 6.82
C TRP A 111 -8.30 11.73 5.76
N ASN A 112 -8.19 12.96 5.25
CA ASN A 112 -7.22 13.32 4.23
C ASN A 112 -5.77 13.11 4.69
N ALA A 113 -5.45 13.41 5.95
CA ALA A 113 -4.13 13.15 6.51
C ALA A 113 -3.81 11.65 6.56
N GLY A 114 -4.81 10.81 6.85
CA GLY A 114 -4.70 9.34 6.75
C GLY A 114 -4.42 8.88 5.32
N ILE A 115 -5.15 9.41 4.34
CA ILE A 115 -4.95 9.11 2.91
C ILE A 115 -3.58 9.57 2.42
N ASP A 116 -3.07 10.71 2.87
CA ASP A 116 -1.74 11.19 2.51
C ASP A 116 -0.63 10.24 3.01
N LYS A 117 -0.75 9.73 4.25
CA LYS A 117 0.17 8.72 4.79
C LYS A 117 0.06 7.39 4.04
N LEU A 118 -1.16 6.95 3.72
CA LEU A 118 -1.38 5.73 2.95
C LEU A 118 -0.74 5.83 1.56
N ASN A 119 -0.94 6.96 0.87
CA ASN A 119 -0.36 7.22 -0.44
C ASN A 119 1.18 7.27 -0.41
N ALA A 120 1.78 7.75 0.68
CA ALA A 120 3.22 7.66 0.85
C ALA A 120 3.69 6.21 0.93
N ALA A 121 3.02 5.38 1.73
CA ALA A 121 3.33 3.95 1.83
C ALA A 121 3.10 3.19 0.51
N TYR A 122 2.13 3.60 -0.31
CA TYR A 122 1.88 3.03 -1.63
C TYR A 122 2.95 3.36 -2.68
N ARG A 123 3.78 4.37 -2.46
CA ARG A 123 4.92 4.69 -3.35
C ARG A 123 6.16 3.85 -3.05
N GLU A 124 6.19 3.15 -1.92
CA GLU A 124 7.30 2.29 -1.55
C GLU A 124 7.51 1.15 -2.55
N THR A 125 8.77 0.83 -2.82
CA THR A 125 9.18 -0.13 -3.84
C THR A 125 10.28 -1.02 -3.28
N VAL A 126 10.17 -2.33 -3.49
CA VAL A 126 11.24 -3.27 -3.14
C VAL A 126 12.32 -3.18 -4.22
N ILE A 127 13.58 -3.07 -3.80
CA ILE A 127 14.72 -2.98 -4.72
C ILE A 127 15.56 -4.24 -4.57
N PHE A 128 15.79 -4.92 -5.69
CA PHE A 128 16.72 -6.03 -5.82
C PHE A 128 17.94 -5.58 -6.58
N LYS A 129 19.10 -6.12 -6.22
CA LYS A 129 20.37 -5.84 -6.88
C LYS A 129 21.07 -7.14 -7.27
N LYS A 130 21.63 -7.15 -8.47
CA LYS A 130 22.32 -8.33 -9.00
C LYS A 130 23.49 -8.68 -8.09
N LYS A 131 23.61 -9.97 -7.74
CA LYS A 131 24.74 -10.47 -6.97
C LYS A 131 26.02 -10.25 -7.77
N ARG A 132 27.04 -9.67 -7.14
CA ARG A 132 28.39 -9.67 -7.70
C ARG A 132 28.96 -11.08 -7.51
N VAL A 133 29.32 -11.71 -8.62
CA VAL A 133 30.08 -12.98 -8.66
C VAL A 133 31.55 -12.66 -8.46
#